data_AF-A0A7V5P3Y6-F1
#
_entry.id   AF-A0A7V5P3Y6-F1
#
_cell.length_a   1.000
_cell.length_b   1.000
_cell.length_c   1.000
_cell.angle_alpha   90.00
_cell.angle_beta   90.00
_cell.angle_gamma   90.00
#
_symmetry.space_group_name_H-M   'P 1'
#
loop_
_entity.id
_entity.type
_entity.pdbx_description
1 polymer ?
#
loop_
_entity_poly.entity_id
_entity_poly.type
_entity_poly.pdbx_seq_one_letter_code
_entity_poly.pdbx_strand_id
1 'polypeptide(L)'
;MSSEKKSNVIEVYSPLTLKKIGEVKSFTLEEAKDGIRRAKEAQKYWGSLSIAERCEKMLDFADVLYNRAEEVAKLISSENGKTIYEAYMFEIIPVLHLTSYFARNAERILAPRRIPIAVFKNRASYIHYKPRGTILVISPWNFPLSIPAGEVIMGLIAGNAVIHKPASLTPLIAVKLRELFDEAGLNKDIFQVITGPGSLASQMIETGEINYVNFTGSTKVGREVASLCGKMLIPCSMELGGKDAAIVCRDADLDAAARSVVWGAFANSGQICASIERVYVHEGIFDDFVQKVVEITKSLRQDNPLENPDADIGAMTDKNQIKVVERHIEDAKAKGAIILTGGKRSKIGEMFFEPTVMINVDDSMPASCEETFGPLLPIMKFKTEDEAIERANNSCYGLTACVYTRDQERGRRIAERLEAGTVMINDALMTHAFPETPWMGVKESGIGRVHSDDGLRDLCQAYHVNYEVIPMKNMVWYPYSMEKVNRFFAMVGLIDRRSSFREKLRDIKNLISGSRG
;
A
#
# COMPACT_ATOMS: atom_id res chain seq x y z
N MET A 1 -31.47 -14.20 -37.54
CA MET A 1 -30.39 -15.14 -37.20
C MET A 1 -29.57 -14.52 -36.10
N SER A 2 -29.87 -14.87 -34.85
CA SER A 2 -29.14 -14.39 -33.67
C SER A 2 -27.77 -15.03 -33.66
N SER A 3 -26.72 -14.26 -33.94
CA SER A 3 -25.37 -14.65 -33.54
C SER A 3 -25.40 -14.75 -32.01
N GLU A 4 -25.35 -15.97 -31.47
CA GLU A 4 -25.01 -16.19 -30.06
C GLU A 4 -23.70 -15.45 -29.81
N LYS A 5 -23.78 -14.30 -29.13
CA LYS A 5 -22.62 -13.61 -28.58
C LYS A 5 -22.02 -14.60 -27.58
N LYS A 6 -21.00 -15.36 -28.00
CA LYS A 6 -20.15 -16.10 -27.05
C LYS A 6 -19.79 -15.13 -25.94
N SER A 7 -20.23 -15.42 -24.72
CA SER A 7 -19.89 -14.61 -23.56
C SER A 7 -18.37 -14.58 -23.44
N ASN A 8 -17.80 -13.38 -23.45
CA ASN A 8 -16.38 -13.19 -23.20
C ASN A 8 -16.14 -13.52 -21.72
N VAL A 9 -15.46 -14.62 -21.42
CA VAL A 9 -15.23 -15.12 -20.05
C VAL A 9 -13.74 -15.27 -19.77
N ILE A 10 -13.35 -15.14 -18.50
CA ILE A 10 -12.02 -15.48 -17.99
C ILE A 10 -12.18 -16.76 -17.19
N GLU A 11 -11.54 -17.84 -17.66
CA GLU A 11 -11.47 -19.10 -16.92
C GLU A 11 -10.40 -19.01 -15.83
N VAL A 12 -10.71 -19.54 -14.65
CA VAL A 12 -9.83 -19.48 -13.49
C VAL A 12 -9.42 -20.88 -13.09
N TYR A 13 -8.12 -21.07 -12.90
CA TYR A 13 -7.51 -22.34 -12.54
C TYR A 13 -6.82 -22.22 -11.20
N SER A 14 -6.97 -23.24 -10.36
CA SER A 14 -6.23 -23.30 -9.11
C SER A 14 -4.75 -23.58 -9.36
N PRO A 15 -3.80 -22.79 -8.82
CA PRO A 15 -2.38 -23.13 -8.90
C PRO A 15 -2.03 -24.41 -8.14
N LEU A 16 -2.83 -24.79 -7.14
CA LEU A 16 -2.62 -25.99 -6.33
C LEU A 16 -2.85 -27.29 -7.12
N THR A 17 -3.86 -27.29 -8.00
CA THR A 17 -4.31 -28.51 -8.70
C THR A 17 -4.27 -28.43 -10.22
N LEU A 18 -4.05 -27.22 -10.77
CA LEU A 18 -4.15 -26.88 -12.21
C LEU A 18 -5.52 -27.17 -12.84
N LYS A 19 -6.56 -27.41 -12.03
CA LYS A 19 -7.94 -27.63 -12.47
C LYS A 19 -8.71 -26.31 -12.49
N LYS A 20 -9.67 -26.20 -13.41
CA LYS A 20 -10.61 -25.06 -13.46
C LYS A 20 -11.46 -25.05 -12.18
N ILE A 21 -11.51 -23.91 -11.51
CA ILE A 21 -12.28 -23.71 -10.27
C ILE A 21 -13.45 -22.73 -10.44
N GLY A 22 -13.49 -22.01 -11.56
CA GLY A 22 -14.57 -21.10 -11.87
C GLY A 22 -14.33 -20.33 -13.16
N GLU A 23 -15.22 -19.40 -13.43
CA GLU A 23 -15.09 -18.43 -14.51
C GLU A 23 -15.79 -17.14 -14.13
N VAL A 24 -15.31 -16.02 -14.66
CA VAL A 24 -15.95 -14.71 -14.52
C VAL A 24 -16.21 -14.10 -15.88
N LYS A 25 -17.16 -13.17 -15.95
CA LYS A 25 -17.34 -12.35 -17.15
C LYS A 25 -16.07 -11.53 -17.44
N SER A 26 -15.74 -11.33 -18.69
CA SER A 26 -14.74 -10.36 -19.15
C SER A 26 -15.48 -9.17 -19.77
N PHE A 27 -15.51 -8.06 -19.04
CA PHE A 27 -16.26 -6.87 -19.44
C PHE A 27 -15.61 -6.18 -20.63
N THR A 28 -16.46 -5.64 -21.50
CA THR A 28 -16.06 -4.71 -22.56
C THR A 28 -15.93 -3.29 -22.02
N LEU A 29 -15.27 -2.41 -22.78
CA LEU A 29 -15.16 -0.98 -22.42
C LEU A 29 -16.54 -0.31 -22.29
N GLU A 30 -17.50 -0.62 -23.16
CA GLU A 30 -18.83 -0.01 -23.09
C GLU A 30 -19.59 -0.44 -21.83
N GLU A 31 -19.51 -1.71 -21.45
CA GLU A 31 -20.10 -2.17 -20.18
C GLU A 31 -19.39 -1.56 -18.96
N ALA A 32 -18.08 -1.34 -19.06
CA ALA A 32 -17.33 -0.66 -18.01
C ALA A 32 -17.73 0.82 -17.87
N LYS A 33 -17.93 1.53 -18.98
CA LYS A 33 -18.47 2.91 -19.00
C LYS A 33 -19.85 3.00 -18.37
N ASP A 34 -20.74 2.06 -18.70
CA ASP A 34 -22.06 1.98 -18.08
C ASP A 34 -21.97 1.75 -16.56
N GLY A 35 -21.05 0.88 -16.12
CA GLY A 35 -20.75 0.70 -14.71
C GLY A 35 -20.31 2.00 -14.04
N ILE A 36 -19.27 2.65 -14.57
CA ILE A 36 -18.74 3.93 -14.07
C ILE A 36 -19.85 4.99 -13.96
N ARG A 37 -20.70 5.12 -14.99
CA ARG A 37 -21.82 6.07 -15.00
C ARG A 37 -22.78 5.82 -13.85
N ARG A 38 -23.21 4.57 -13.62
CA ARG A 38 -24.10 4.22 -12.50
C ARG A 38 -23.45 4.52 -11.15
N ALA A 39 -22.14 4.25 -11.03
CA ALA A 39 -21.38 4.53 -9.81
C ALA A 39 -21.36 6.01 -9.49
N LYS A 40 -21.11 6.85 -10.49
CA LYS A 40 -21.12 8.31 -10.36
C LYS A 40 -22.48 8.84 -9.88
N GLU A 41 -23.59 8.26 -10.35
CA GLU A 41 -24.91 8.67 -9.86
C GLU A 41 -25.20 8.19 -8.44
N ALA A 42 -24.82 6.95 -8.10
CA ALA A 42 -24.92 6.45 -6.73
C ALA A 42 -24.05 7.27 -5.75
N GLN A 43 -22.89 7.75 -6.21
CA GLN A 43 -21.95 8.55 -5.42
C GLN A 43 -22.56 9.83 -4.89
N LYS A 44 -23.46 10.48 -5.66
CA LYS A 44 -24.11 11.73 -5.21
C LYS A 44 -24.90 11.53 -3.92
N TYR A 45 -25.67 10.45 -3.83
CA TYR A 45 -26.40 10.10 -2.61
C TYR A 45 -25.44 9.63 -1.51
N TRP A 46 -24.52 8.71 -1.84
CA TRP A 46 -23.58 8.14 -0.86
C TRP A 46 -22.68 9.20 -0.20
N GLY A 47 -22.16 10.14 -0.99
CA GLY A 47 -21.35 11.25 -0.50
C GLY A 47 -22.14 12.29 0.30
N SER A 48 -23.48 12.27 0.25
CA SER A 48 -24.34 13.14 1.06
C SER A 48 -24.62 12.61 2.47
N LEU A 49 -24.41 11.30 2.67
CA LEU A 49 -24.50 10.69 4.00
C LEU A 49 -23.42 11.27 4.93
N SER A 50 -23.66 11.19 6.23
CA SER A 50 -22.63 11.44 7.24
C SER A 50 -21.52 10.40 7.15
N ILE A 51 -20.33 10.74 7.68
CA ILE A 51 -19.22 9.77 7.77
C ILE A 51 -19.66 8.57 8.63
N ALA A 52 -20.37 8.81 9.74
CA ALA A 52 -20.86 7.78 10.64
C ALA A 52 -21.76 6.74 9.92
N GLU A 53 -22.74 7.20 9.12
CA GLU A 53 -23.61 6.30 8.34
C GLU A 53 -22.83 5.45 7.33
N ARG A 54 -21.78 6.00 6.71
CA ARG A 54 -20.92 5.24 5.81
C ARG A 54 -20.06 4.23 6.58
N CYS A 55 -19.54 4.61 7.74
CA CYS A 55 -18.77 3.73 8.61
C CYS A 55 -19.61 2.55 9.13
N GLU A 56 -20.87 2.77 9.50
CA GLU A 56 -21.81 1.72 9.91
C GLU A 56 -21.95 0.64 8.82
N LYS A 57 -22.10 1.05 7.56
CA LYS A 57 -22.16 0.11 6.43
C LYS A 57 -20.87 -0.70 6.23
N MET A 58 -19.71 -0.14 6.57
CA MET A 58 -18.46 -0.90 6.53
C MET A 58 -18.37 -1.90 7.67
N LEU A 59 -18.93 -1.58 8.84
CA LEU A 59 -19.03 -2.52 9.97
C LEU A 59 -19.99 -3.68 9.63
N ASP A 60 -21.13 -3.41 8.97
CA ASP A 60 -22.02 -4.45 8.45
C ASP A 60 -21.26 -5.43 7.53
N PHE A 61 -20.40 -4.90 6.65
CA PHE A 61 -19.52 -5.72 5.80
C PHE A 61 -18.52 -6.54 6.62
N ALA A 62 -17.90 -5.96 7.65
CA ALA A 62 -16.96 -6.68 8.51
C ALA A 62 -17.64 -7.86 9.22
N ASP A 63 -18.89 -7.70 9.68
CA ASP A 63 -19.66 -8.77 10.30
C ASP A 63 -19.96 -9.90 9.31
N VAL A 64 -20.33 -9.57 8.07
CA VAL A 64 -20.53 -10.56 7.00
C VAL A 64 -19.22 -11.30 6.69
N LEU A 65 -18.11 -10.59 6.50
CA LEU A 65 -16.80 -11.19 6.23
C LEU A 65 -16.37 -12.11 7.38
N TYR A 66 -16.55 -11.69 8.63
CA TYR A 66 -16.22 -12.50 9.81
C TYR A 66 -17.01 -13.82 9.82
N ASN A 67 -18.32 -13.76 9.59
CA ASN A 67 -19.18 -14.95 9.57
C ASN A 67 -18.90 -15.89 8.38
N ARG A 68 -18.30 -15.36 7.31
CA ARG A 68 -17.98 -16.07 6.07
C ARG A 68 -16.49 -16.42 5.94
N ALA A 69 -15.69 -16.16 6.98
CA ALA A 69 -14.23 -16.20 6.91
C ALA A 69 -13.68 -17.54 6.42
N GLU A 70 -14.26 -18.67 6.84
CA GLU A 70 -13.82 -20.00 6.43
C GLU A 70 -13.97 -20.23 4.93
N GLU A 71 -15.12 -19.87 4.36
CA GLU A 71 -15.35 -20.00 2.92
C GLU A 71 -14.40 -19.09 2.13
N VAL A 72 -14.24 -17.85 2.60
CA VAL A 72 -13.35 -16.86 1.97
C VAL A 72 -11.90 -17.33 2.01
N ALA A 73 -11.42 -17.88 3.13
CA ALA A 73 -10.07 -18.41 3.27
C ALA A 73 -9.82 -19.57 2.30
N LYS A 74 -10.76 -20.50 2.16
CA LYS A 74 -10.67 -21.62 1.21
C LYS A 74 -10.65 -21.13 -0.24
N LEU A 75 -11.48 -20.14 -0.59
CA LEU A 75 -11.46 -19.55 -1.93
C LEU A 75 -10.13 -18.87 -2.23
N ILE A 76 -9.62 -18.07 -1.28
CA ILE A 76 -8.31 -17.42 -1.41
C ILE A 76 -7.22 -18.45 -1.65
N SER A 77 -7.13 -19.47 -0.80
CA SER A 77 -6.11 -20.51 -0.93
C SER A 77 -6.24 -21.27 -2.26
N SER A 78 -7.48 -21.61 -2.66
CA SER A 78 -7.75 -22.33 -3.91
C SER A 78 -7.37 -21.53 -5.16
N GLU A 79 -7.67 -20.24 -5.21
CA GLU A 79 -7.43 -19.40 -6.40
C GLU A 79 -6.02 -18.80 -6.44
N ASN A 80 -5.48 -18.35 -5.30
CA ASN A 80 -4.17 -17.71 -5.23
C ASN A 80 -3.01 -18.69 -4.94
N GLY A 81 -3.25 -19.76 -4.18
CA GLY A 81 -2.23 -20.77 -3.85
C GLY A 81 -1.55 -20.62 -2.49
N LYS A 82 -1.78 -19.51 -1.77
CA LYS A 82 -1.27 -19.32 -0.40
C LYS A 82 -1.88 -20.29 0.60
N THR A 83 -1.23 -20.44 1.74
CA THR A 83 -1.72 -21.34 2.78
C THR A 83 -3.05 -20.84 3.39
N ILE A 84 -3.83 -21.74 3.99
CA ILE A 84 -5.06 -21.35 4.69
C ILE A 84 -4.74 -20.41 5.86
N TYR A 85 -3.64 -20.67 6.58
CA TYR A 85 -3.18 -19.81 7.66
C TYR A 85 -2.90 -18.39 7.16
N GLU A 86 -2.18 -18.25 6.05
CA GLU A 86 -1.91 -16.94 5.42
C GLU A 86 -3.19 -16.30 4.87
N ALA A 87 -4.15 -17.07 4.36
CA ALA A 87 -5.45 -16.52 3.95
C ALA A 87 -6.20 -15.88 5.12
N TYR A 88 -6.10 -16.41 6.35
CA TYR A 88 -6.65 -15.73 7.51
C TYR A 88 -5.79 -14.54 7.94
N MET A 89 -4.50 -14.79 8.17
CA MET A 89 -3.61 -13.84 8.83
C MET A 89 -3.24 -12.64 7.96
N PHE A 90 -3.17 -12.83 6.64
CA PHE A 90 -2.71 -11.79 5.71
C PHE A 90 -3.83 -11.15 4.93
N GLU A 91 -4.99 -11.80 4.82
CA GLU A 91 -6.08 -11.30 3.99
C GLU A 91 -7.29 -10.90 4.83
N ILE A 92 -7.89 -11.85 5.55
CA ILE A 92 -9.16 -11.62 6.24
C ILE A 92 -8.98 -10.74 7.48
N ILE A 93 -8.06 -11.13 8.39
CA ILE A 93 -7.85 -10.41 9.65
C ILE A 93 -7.41 -8.96 9.41
N PRO A 94 -6.47 -8.65 8.49
CA PRO A 94 -6.11 -7.27 8.18
C PRO A 94 -7.29 -6.44 7.66
N VAL A 95 -8.20 -7.02 6.85
CA VAL A 95 -9.40 -6.31 6.38
C VAL A 95 -10.35 -6.00 7.53
N LEU A 96 -10.59 -6.95 8.44
CA LEU A 96 -11.41 -6.72 9.62
C LEU A 96 -10.80 -5.63 10.53
N HIS A 97 -9.49 -5.69 10.74
CA HIS A 97 -8.77 -4.70 11.54
C HIS A 97 -8.84 -3.30 10.91
N LEU A 98 -8.54 -3.18 9.62
CA LEU A 98 -8.62 -1.94 8.84
C LEU A 98 -10.03 -1.34 8.89
N THR A 99 -11.05 -2.17 8.69
CA THR A 99 -12.44 -1.73 8.73
C THR A 99 -12.80 -1.13 10.09
N SER A 100 -12.48 -1.86 11.18
CA SER A 100 -12.73 -1.40 12.54
C SER A 100 -11.96 -0.11 12.87
N TYR A 101 -10.69 -0.02 12.48
CA TYR A 101 -9.86 1.17 12.71
C TYR A 101 -10.46 2.40 12.04
N PHE A 102 -10.72 2.34 10.73
CA PHE A 102 -11.22 3.51 10.00
C PHE A 102 -12.67 3.84 10.36
N ALA A 103 -13.52 2.86 10.63
CA ALA A 103 -14.88 3.12 11.10
C ALA A 103 -14.90 3.93 12.41
N ARG A 104 -13.96 3.66 13.33
CA ARG A 104 -13.84 4.39 14.60
C ARG A 104 -13.19 5.76 14.47
N ASN A 105 -12.29 5.94 13.51
CA ASN A 105 -11.44 7.12 13.43
C ASN A 105 -11.82 8.12 12.32
N ALA A 106 -12.60 7.71 11.32
CA ALA A 106 -12.83 8.51 10.11
C ALA A 106 -13.39 9.92 10.39
N GLU A 107 -14.33 10.06 11.33
CA GLU A 107 -14.88 11.37 11.70
C GLU A 107 -13.80 12.33 12.22
N ARG A 108 -12.90 11.81 13.08
CA ARG A 108 -11.74 12.57 13.58
C ARG A 108 -10.76 12.89 12.44
N ILE A 109 -10.45 11.90 11.60
CA ILE A 109 -9.44 12.01 10.53
C ILE A 109 -9.85 13.06 9.49
N LEU A 110 -11.12 13.07 9.11
CA LEU A 110 -11.71 13.92 8.07
C LEU A 110 -12.38 15.19 8.63
N ALA A 111 -12.30 15.44 9.94
CA ALA A 111 -12.78 16.67 10.54
C ALA A 111 -12.08 17.91 9.95
N PRO A 112 -12.78 19.06 9.84
CA PRO A 112 -12.16 20.30 9.38
C PRO A 112 -10.92 20.69 10.19
N ARG A 113 -9.79 20.89 9.51
CA ARG A 113 -8.51 21.28 10.13
C ARG A 113 -8.35 22.79 10.11
N ARG A 114 -8.38 23.42 11.30
CA ARG A 114 -8.17 24.86 11.43
C ARG A 114 -6.74 25.24 11.05
N ILE A 115 -6.61 26.33 10.29
CA ILE A 115 -5.34 26.96 9.96
C ILE A 115 -5.24 28.27 10.76
N PRO A 116 -4.29 28.40 11.69
CA PRO A 116 -4.13 29.62 12.46
C PRO A 116 -3.61 30.76 11.57
N ILE A 117 -4.33 31.87 11.52
CA ILE A 117 -3.89 33.10 10.85
C ILE A 117 -3.17 33.98 11.88
N ALA A 118 -1.86 34.18 11.69
CA ALA A 118 -1.02 34.87 12.65
C ALA A 118 -1.31 36.37 12.71
N VAL A 119 -1.38 37.04 11.55
CA VAL A 119 -1.46 38.50 11.43
C VAL A 119 -2.91 39.01 11.42
N PHE A 120 -3.75 38.42 10.58
CA PHE A 120 -5.16 38.84 10.44
C PHE A 120 -6.07 38.06 11.38
N LYS A 121 -6.07 38.42 12.67
CA LYS A 121 -6.87 37.77 13.71
C LYS A 121 -8.38 37.88 13.52
N ASN A 122 -8.84 38.79 12.65
CA ASN A 122 -10.25 38.90 12.27
C ASN A 122 -10.68 37.83 11.26
N ARG A 123 -9.78 36.94 10.81
CA ARG A 123 -10.07 35.88 9.84
C ARG A 123 -10.05 34.49 10.47
N ALA A 124 -10.96 33.64 10.01
CA ALA A 124 -10.93 32.21 10.24
C ALA A 124 -10.52 31.51 8.95
N SER A 125 -9.78 30.41 9.11
CA SER A 125 -9.28 29.62 8.01
C SER A 125 -9.30 28.15 8.39
N TYR A 126 -9.76 27.28 7.48
CA TYR A 126 -9.71 25.84 7.69
C TYR A 126 -9.66 25.09 6.36
N ILE A 127 -9.14 23.86 6.43
CA ILE A 127 -9.27 22.86 5.38
C ILE A 127 -10.45 21.96 5.72
N HIS A 128 -11.32 21.68 4.76
CA HIS A 128 -12.27 20.57 4.86
C HIS A 128 -12.10 19.61 3.69
N TYR A 129 -12.54 18.38 3.90
CA TYR A 129 -12.38 17.29 2.94
C TYR A 129 -13.73 16.97 2.30
N LYS A 130 -13.73 16.75 0.98
CA LYS A 130 -14.88 16.25 0.21
C LYS A 130 -14.45 15.01 -0.56
N PRO A 131 -15.36 14.06 -0.87
CA PRO A 131 -15.02 12.94 -1.75
C PRO A 131 -14.50 13.46 -3.09
N ARG A 132 -13.59 12.71 -3.71
CA ARG A 132 -13.08 12.98 -5.06
C ARG A 132 -14.11 12.68 -6.14
N GLY A 133 -15.00 11.71 -5.91
CA GLY A 133 -16.00 11.25 -6.87
C GLY A 133 -15.84 9.76 -7.12
N THR A 134 -15.38 9.39 -8.31
CA THR A 134 -15.15 7.98 -8.70
C THR A 134 -13.67 7.61 -8.54
N ILE A 135 -13.38 6.54 -7.83
CA ILE A 135 -12.04 6.00 -7.64
C ILE A 135 -11.91 4.67 -8.39
N LEU A 136 -10.79 4.50 -9.11
CA LEU A 136 -10.43 3.24 -9.74
C LEU A 136 -9.35 2.54 -8.92
N VAL A 137 -9.68 1.36 -8.40
CA VAL A 137 -8.75 0.45 -7.71
C VAL A 137 -8.32 -0.63 -8.70
N ILE A 138 -7.02 -0.69 -9.02
CA ILE A 138 -6.40 -1.70 -9.87
C ILE A 138 -5.51 -2.55 -8.98
N SER A 139 -5.95 -3.78 -8.67
CA SER A 139 -5.32 -4.60 -7.64
C SER A 139 -4.45 -5.73 -8.22
N PRO A 140 -3.46 -6.21 -7.46
CA PRO A 140 -2.58 -7.29 -7.88
C PRO A 140 -3.24 -8.64 -7.58
N TRP A 141 -2.54 -9.72 -7.91
CA TRP A 141 -3.00 -11.09 -7.70
C TRP A 141 -2.43 -11.75 -6.44
N ASN A 142 -1.44 -11.16 -5.77
CA ASN A 142 -0.72 -11.79 -4.66
C ASN A 142 -1.42 -11.61 -3.30
N PHE A 143 -2.09 -10.48 -3.10
CA PHE A 143 -3.02 -10.24 -1.97
C PHE A 143 -4.38 -9.78 -2.50
N PRO A 144 -5.13 -10.68 -3.17
CA PRO A 144 -6.32 -10.33 -3.94
C PRO A 144 -7.53 -9.89 -3.11
N LEU A 145 -7.53 -10.08 -1.78
CA LEU A 145 -8.60 -9.58 -0.92
C LEU A 145 -8.18 -8.31 -0.17
N SER A 146 -7.12 -8.38 0.64
CA SER A 146 -6.74 -7.32 1.60
C SER A 146 -6.38 -6.00 0.95
N ILE A 147 -5.51 -6.02 -0.06
CA ILE A 147 -5.10 -4.82 -0.78
C ILE A 147 -6.32 -4.10 -1.39
N PRO A 148 -7.13 -4.74 -2.26
CA PRO A 148 -8.29 -4.03 -2.81
C PRO A 148 -9.36 -3.69 -1.78
N ALA A 149 -9.61 -4.55 -0.79
CA ALA A 149 -10.62 -4.27 0.23
C ALA A 149 -10.25 -3.03 1.05
N GLY A 150 -8.97 -2.86 1.42
CA GLY A 150 -8.49 -1.67 2.12
C GLY A 150 -8.83 -0.38 1.36
N GLU A 151 -8.49 -0.34 0.07
CA GLU A 151 -8.79 0.81 -0.80
C GLU A 151 -10.29 1.03 -1.01
N VAL A 152 -11.07 -0.06 -1.16
CA VAL A 152 -12.52 0.02 -1.29
C VAL A 152 -13.15 0.59 -0.03
N ILE A 153 -12.79 0.07 1.14
CA ILE A 153 -13.32 0.50 2.44
C ILE A 153 -13.00 1.98 2.67
N MET A 154 -11.72 2.36 2.54
CA MET A 154 -11.31 3.76 2.75
C MET A 154 -11.96 4.69 1.73
N GLY A 155 -12.06 4.26 0.45
CA GLY A 155 -12.71 5.02 -0.62
C GLY A 155 -14.19 5.27 -0.34
N LEU A 156 -14.91 4.23 0.10
CA LEU A 156 -16.32 4.32 0.49
C LEU A 156 -16.51 5.19 1.73
N ILE A 157 -15.68 5.05 2.78
CA ILE A 157 -15.72 5.90 3.98
C ILE A 157 -15.51 7.38 3.63
N ALA A 158 -14.57 7.67 2.73
CA ALA A 158 -14.33 9.02 2.20
C ALA A 158 -15.50 9.58 1.38
N GLY A 159 -16.49 8.74 1.01
CA GLY A 159 -17.72 9.13 0.30
C GLY A 159 -17.64 8.98 -1.22
N ASN A 160 -16.67 8.22 -1.72
CA ASN A 160 -16.48 7.98 -3.15
C ASN A 160 -17.32 6.80 -3.65
N ALA A 161 -17.54 6.75 -4.97
CA ALA A 161 -17.81 5.49 -5.65
C ALA A 161 -16.50 4.79 -5.95
N VAL A 162 -16.47 3.45 -5.86
CA VAL A 162 -15.28 2.66 -6.11
C VAL A 162 -15.52 1.66 -7.22
N ILE A 163 -14.63 1.68 -8.21
CA ILE A 163 -14.57 0.70 -9.28
C ILE A 163 -13.31 -0.14 -9.08
N HIS A 164 -13.46 -1.43 -8.84
CA HIS A 164 -12.35 -2.36 -8.66
C HIS A 164 -12.15 -3.19 -9.92
N LYS A 165 -10.97 -3.04 -10.52
CA LYS A 165 -10.49 -3.89 -11.59
C LYS A 165 -9.42 -4.85 -11.02
N PRO A 166 -9.76 -6.11 -10.75
CA PRO A 166 -8.80 -7.06 -10.22
C PRO A 166 -7.84 -7.56 -11.29
N ALA A 167 -6.72 -8.14 -10.86
CA ALA A 167 -5.87 -8.95 -11.71
C ALA A 167 -6.66 -10.14 -12.30
N SER A 168 -6.40 -10.48 -13.57
CA SER A 168 -7.11 -11.57 -14.25
C SER A 168 -6.76 -12.97 -13.73
N LEU A 169 -5.70 -13.10 -12.91
CA LEU A 169 -5.30 -14.36 -12.28
C LEU A 169 -6.16 -14.74 -11.08
N THR A 170 -6.71 -13.76 -10.36
CA THR A 170 -7.47 -13.98 -9.12
C THR A 170 -8.81 -13.21 -9.08
N PRO A 171 -9.68 -13.30 -10.12
CA PRO A 171 -10.90 -12.50 -10.16
C PRO A 171 -12.05 -13.06 -9.32
N LEU A 172 -12.07 -14.35 -8.94
CA LEU A 172 -13.15 -14.94 -8.15
C LEU A 172 -13.19 -14.34 -6.74
N ILE A 173 -12.04 -14.11 -6.11
CA ILE A 173 -11.94 -13.44 -4.81
C ILE A 173 -12.51 -12.02 -4.88
N ALA A 174 -12.27 -11.28 -5.96
CA ALA A 174 -12.84 -9.94 -6.14
C ALA A 174 -14.37 -9.97 -6.31
N VAL A 175 -14.89 -10.95 -7.07
CA VAL A 175 -16.34 -11.16 -7.17
C VAL A 175 -16.93 -11.54 -5.81
N LYS A 176 -16.24 -12.38 -5.02
CA LYS A 176 -16.65 -12.72 -3.66
C LYS A 176 -16.66 -11.49 -2.75
N LEU A 177 -15.66 -10.62 -2.82
CA LEU A 177 -15.64 -9.35 -2.08
C LEU A 177 -16.90 -8.53 -2.40
N ARG A 178 -17.31 -8.47 -3.67
CA ARG A 178 -18.54 -7.80 -4.08
C ARG A 178 -19.81 -8.46 -3.54
N GLU A 179 -19.87 -9.78 -3.52
CA GLU A 179 -20.99 -10.53 -2.92
C GLU A 179 -21.12 -10.22 -1.42
N LEU A 180 -20.01 -10.16 -0.68
CA LEU A 180 -20.01 -9.83 0.76
C LEU A 180 -20.54 -8.41 1.02
N PHE A 181 -20.17 -7.43 0.20
CA PHE A 181 -20.74 -6.08 0.30
C PHE A 181 -22.22 -6.02 -0.09
N ASP A 182 -22.65 -6.79 -1.10
CA ASP A 182 -24.06 -6.90 -1.48
C ASP A 182 -24.89 -7.49 -0.31
N GLU A 183 -24.38 -8.52 0.36
CA GLU A 183 -25.01 -9.14 1.54
C GLU A 183 -25.08 -8.18 2.74
N ALA A 184 -24.06 -7.34 2.91
CA ALA A 184 -24.06 -6.25 3.90
C ALA A 184 -25.02 -5.08 3.55
N GLY A 185 -25.76 -5.18 2.45
CA GLY A 185 -26.75 -4.17 2.02
C GLY A 185 -26.13 -2.92 1.41
N LEU A 186 -24.88 -2.97 0.95
CA LEU A 186 -24.28 -1.87 0.21
C LEU A 186 -24.99 -1.68 -1.13
N ASN A 187 -25.21 -0.42 -1.53
CA ASN A 187 -25.79 -0.13 -2.84
C ASN A 187 -24.91 -0.74 -3.95
N LYS A 188 -25.53 -1.56 -4.80
CA LYS A 188 -24.84 -2.27 -5.88
C LYS A 188 -24.09 -1.40 -6.89
N ASP A 189 -24.40 -0.13 -6.95
CA ASP A 189 -23.79 0.79 -7.89
C ASP A 189 -22.61 1.56 -7.27
N ILE A 190 -22.51 1.67 -5.94
CA ILE A 190 -21.45 2.45 -5.28
C ILE A 190 -20.10 1.75 -5.29
N PHE A 191 -20.07 0.43 -5.24
CA PHE A 191 -18.87 -0.39 -5.36
C PHE A 191 -19.07 -1.35 -6.52
N GLN A 192 -18.26 -1.35 -7.57
CA GLN A 192 -18.39 -2.28 -8.69
C GLN A 192 -17.09 -3.03 -8.96
N VAL A 193 -17.21 -4.30 -9.35
CA VAL A 193 -16.08 -5.12 -9.78
C VAL A 193 -16.15 -5.32 -11.30
N ILE A 194 -15.13 -4.87 -12.01
CA ILE A 194 -15.03 -4.90 -13.48
C ILE A 194 -13.83 -5.75 -13.87
N THR A 195 -14.09 -7.02 -14.14
CA THR A 195 -13.11 -8.01 -14.59
C THR A 195 -12.81 -7.87 -16.09
N GLY A 196 -11.57 -8.11 -16.49
CA GLY A 196 -11.15 -7.97 -17.88
C GLY A 196 -9.63 -7.86 -18.03
N PRO A 197 -9.10 -7.81 -19.27
CA PRO A 197 -7.66 -7.71 -19.52
C PRO A 197 -7.08 -6.41 -18.94
N GLY A 198 -5.79 -6.42 -18.59
CA GLY A 198 -5.10 -5.25 -17.98
C GLY A 198 -5.35 -3.94 -18.73
N SER A 199 -5.33 -3.97 -20.05
CA SER A 199 -5.59 -2.82 -20.94
C SER A 199 -6.94 -2.11 -20.72
N LEU A 200 -7.95 -2.82 -20.20
CA LEU A 200 -9.25 -2.22 -19.87
C LEU A 200 -9.11 -1.11 -18.81
N ALA A 201 -8.14 -1.22 -17.90
CA ALA A 201 -7.92 -0.21 -16.85
C ALA A 201 -7.53 1.15 -17.46
N SER A 202 -6.55 1.14 -18.37
CA SER A 202 -6.12 2.35 -19.08
C SER A 202 -7.25 2.95 -19.89
N GLN A 203 -8.04 2.11 -20.59
CA GLN A 203 -9.20 2.57 -21.34
C GLN A 203 -10.28 3.20 -20.44
N MET A 204 -10.48 2.68 -19.23
CA MET A 204 -11.38 3.27 -18.24
C MET A 204 -10.88 4.63 -17.75
N ILE A 205 -9.57 4.77 -17.49
CA ILE A 205 -8.96 6.06 -17.10
C ILE A 205 -9.18 7.09 -18.23
N GLU A 206 -8.94 6.71 -19.48
CA GLU A 206 -9.10 7.57 -20.66
C GLU A 206 -10.53 8.07 -20.92
N THR A 207 -11.54 7.50 -20.25
CA THR A 207 -12.92 8.01 -20.31
C THR A 207 -13.05 9.42 -19.73
N GLY A 208 -12.14 9.83 -18.84
CA GLY A 208 -12.22 11.10 -18.12
C GLY A 208 -13.19 11.11 -16.94
N GLU A 209 -13.78 9.96 -16.59
CA GLU A 209 -14.77 9.81 -15.53
C GLU A 209 -14.19 9.33 -14.19
N ILE A 210 -12.88 9.06 -14.15
CA ILE A 210 -12.14 8.62 -12.95
C ILE A 210 -11.45 9.83 -12.29
N ASN A 211 -11.63 9.99 -10.98
CA ASN A 211 -11.12 11.13 -10.21
C ASN A 211 -9.91 10.79 -9.32
N TYR A 212 -9.62 9.50 -9.13
CA TYR A 212 -8.43 9.01 -8.45
C TYR A 212 -8.11 7.59 -8.92
N VAL A 213 -6.83 7.24 -8.98
CA VAL A 213 -6.38 5.87 -9.30
C VAL A 213 -5.52 5.33 -8.17
N ASN A 214 -5.94 4.22 -7.56
CA ASN A 214 -5.09 3.37 -6.75
C ASN A 214 -4.61 2.22 -7.62
N PHE A 215 -3.31 2.12 -7.84
CA PHE A 215 -2.71 1.00 -8.55
C PHE A 215 -1.73 0.29 -7.64
N THR A 216 -1.85 -1.03 -7.59
CA THR A 216 -0.85 -1.89 -6.97
C THR A 216 -0.46 -3.01 -7.94
N GLY A 217 0.83 -3.17 -8.18
CA GLY A 217 1.35 -4.13 -9.15
C GLY A 217 2.82 -3.88 -9.50
N SER A 218 3.26 -4.35 -10.66
CA SER A 218 4.68 -4.23 -11.03
C SER A 218 5.08 -2.79 -11.36
N THR A 219 6.34 -2.46 -11.08
CA THR A 219 6.90 -1.11 -11.36
C THR A 219 6.77 -0.71 -12.82
N LYS A 220 6.94 -1.64 -13.75
CA LYS A 220 6.77 -1.38 -15.19
C LYS A 220 5.37 -0.88 -15.51
N VAL A 221 4.33 -1.60 -15.07
CA VAL A 221 2.94 -1.23 -15.34
C VAL A 221 2.56 0.03 -14.56
N GLY A 222 3.03 0.18 -13.32
CA GLY A 222 2.81 1.37 -12.52
C GLY A 222 3.27 2.66 -13.19
N ARG A 223 4.45 2.64 -13.85
CA ARG A 223 4.93 3.79 -14.64
C ARG A 223 4.00 4.14 -15.80
N GLU A 224 3.45 3.14 -16.48
CA GLU A 224 2.50 3.35 -17.58
C GLU A 224 1.20 4.00 -17.07
N VAL A 225 0.65 3.49 -15.95
CA VAL A 225 -0.57 4.04 -15.33
C VAL A 225 -0.32 5.44 -14.78
N ALA A 226 0.81 5.68 -14.10
CA ALA A 226 1.18 6.99 -13.55
C ALA A 226 1.38 8.04 -14.67
N SER A 227 2.01 7.65 -15.77
CA SER A 227 2.17 8.50 -16.96
C SER A 227 0.80 8.92 -17.54
N LEU A 228 -0.13 7.96 -17.65
CA LEU A 228 -1.49 8.24 -18.09
C LEU A 228 -2.23 9.17 -17.12
N CYS A 229 -2.13 8.92 -15.81
CA CYS A 229 -2.72 9.78 -14.78
C CYS A 229 -2.14 11.21 -14.86
N GLY A 230 -0.82 11.35 -15.04
CA GLY A 230 -0.16 12.65 -15.20
C GLY A 230 -0.64 13.42 -16.44
N LYS A 231 -0.83 12.73 -17.58
CA LYS A 231 -1.41 13.33 -18.80
C LYS A 231 -2.82 13.88 -18.57
N MET A 232 -3.59 13.25 -17.69
CA MET A 232 -4.98 13.61 -17.39
C MET A 232 -5.14 14.45 -16.12
N LEU A 233 -4.05 14.78 -15.43
CA LEU A 233 -4.03 15.45 -14.12
C LEU A 233 -4.89 14.72 -13.06
N ILE A 234 -4.93 13.38 -13.13
CA ILE A 234 -5.63 12.54 -12.16
C ILE A 234 -4.66 12.22 -11.02
N PRO A 235 -4.98 12.56 -9.75
CA PRO A 235 -4.18 12.14 -8.61
C PRO A 235 -4.21 10.61 -8.48
N CYS A 236 -3.09 10.03 -8.05
CA CYS A 236 -2.96 8.59 -7.94
C CYS A 236 -2.03 8.16 -6.79
N SER A 237 -2.22 6.92 -6.33
CA SER A 237 -1.26 6.18 -5.53
C SER A 237 -0.77 4.97 -6.32
N MET A 238 0.54 4.72 -6.28
CA MET A 238 1.23 3.66 -6.98
C MET A 238 2.00 2.86 -5.94
N GLU A 239 1.51 1.68 -5.58
CA GLU A 239 2.18 0.74 -4.68
C GLU A 239 2.85 -0.33 -5.53
N LEU A 240 4.18 -0.25 -5.68
CA LEU A 240 4.93 -1.03 -6.67
C LEU A 240 5.86 -2.05 -6.00
N GLY A 241 6.67 -2.71 -6.82
CA GLY A 241 7.56 -3.78 -6.38
C GLY A 241 8.69 -3.32 -5.47
N GLY A 242 9.39 -4.30 -4.91
CA GLY A 242 10.48 -4.11 -3.97
C GLY A 242 11.71 -4.96 -4.27
N LYS A 243 12.77 -4.72 -3.52
CA LYS A 243 13.96 -5.57 -3.46
C LYS A 243 14.57 -5.45 -2.07
N ASP A 244 13.73 -5.78 -1.10
CA ASP A 244 13.86 -5.27 0.25
C ASP A 244 15.06 -5.91 0.94
N ALA A 245 15.82 -5.04 1.62
CA ALA A 245 17.07 -5.41 2.26
C ALA A 245 16.86 -5.70 3.75
N ALA A 246 17.52 -6.74 4.25
CA ALA A 246 17.66 -7.00 5.67
C ALA A 246 19.13 -6.85 6.09
N ILE A 247 19.40 -6.00 7.07
CA ILE A 247 20.74 -5.84 7.67
C ILE A 247 20.75 -6.58 9.01
N VAL A 248 21.64 -7.57 9.16
CA VAL A 248 21.83 -8.33 10.39
C VAL A 248 23.14 -7.91 11.04
N CYS A 249 23.04 -7.07 12.08
CA CYS A 249 24.18 -6.53 12.80
C CYS A 249 24.87 -7.58 13.66
N ARG A 250 26.15 -7.33 14.01
CA ARG A 250 26.99 -8.27 14.79
C ARG A 250 26.37 -8.72 16.11
N ASP A 251 25.57 -7.87 16.75
CA ASP A 251 24.93 -8.11 18.04
C ASP A 251 23.48 -8.61 17.92
N ALA A 252 23.01 -8.92 16.72
CA ALA A 252 21.66 -9.41 16.48
C ALA A 252 21.39 -10.70 17.28
N ASP A 253 20.14 -10.86 17.71
CA ASP A 253 19.66 -12.16 18.16
C ASP A 253 19.53 -13.09 16.93
N LEU A 254 20.49 -13.99 16.73
CA LEU A 254 20.55 -14.82 15.52
C LEU A 254 19.34 -15.74 15.37
N ASP A 255 18.78 -16.23 16.47
CA ASP A 255 17.64 -17.14 16.44
C ASP A 255 16.34 -16.41 16.09
N ALA A 256 16.14 -15.21 16.61
CA ALA A 256 15.00 -14.38 16.24
C ALA A 256 15.15 -13.83 14.81
N ALA A 257 16.34 -13.32 14.46
CA ALA A 257 16.61 -12.75 13.15
C ALA A 257 16.48 -13.80 12.04
N ALA A 258 17.03 -15.02 12.22
CA ALA A 258 16.93 -16.07 11.20
C ALA A 258 15.47 -16.49 10.94
N ARG A 259 14.63 -16.61 11.99
CA ARG A 259 13.20 -16.91 11.82
C ARG A 259 12.45 -15.79 11.11
N SER A 260 12.67 -14.55 11.53
CA SER A 260 12.03 -13.38 10.92
C SER A 260 12.44 -13.20 9.45
N VAL A 261 13.73 -13.39 9.13
CA VAL A 261 14.24 -13.34 7.75
C VAL A 261 13.67 -14.46 6.88
N VAL A 262 13.66 -15.71 7.37
CA VAL A 262 13.08 -16.84 6.62
C VAL A 262 11.59 -16.61 6.34
N TRP A 263 10.84 -16.17 7.35
CA TRP A 263 9.42 -15.87 7.18
C TRP A 263 9.22 -14.67 6.23
N GLY A 264 9.97 -13.58 6.41
CA GLY A 264 9.92 -12.40 5.55
C GLY A 264 10.30 -12.66 4.08
N ALA A 265 11.14 -13.68 3.83
CA ALA A 265 11.54 -14.08 2.49
C ALA A 265 10.55 -15.03 1.81
N PHE A 266 9.92 -15.93 2.57
CA PHE A 266 9.18 -17.06 1.99
C PHE A 266 7.67 -17.08 2.27
N ALA A 267 7.15 -16.22 3.14
CA ALA A 267 5.72 -16.00 3.29
C ALA A 267 5.07 -15.74 1.92
N ASN A 268 3.88 -16.31 1.69
CA ASN A 268 3.18 -16.32 0.41
C ASN A 268 4.04 -16.85 -0.75
N SER A 269 4.94 -17.81 -0.46
CA SER A 269 5.96 -18.32 -1.38
C SER A 269 6.84 -17.21 -1.97
N GLY A 270 7.16 -16.19 -1.17
CA GLY A 270 7.97 -15.02 -1.55
C GLY A 270 7.27 -14.03 -2.50
N GLN A 271 5.95 -14.16 -2.70
CA GLN A 271 5.16 -13.30 -3.59
C GLN A 271 4.60 -12.10 -2.83
N ILE A 272 5.46 -11.35 -2.15
CA ILE A 272 5.10 -10.15 -1.38
C ILE A 272 5.99 -9.01 -1.88
N CYS A 273 5.40 -7.85 -2.17
CA CYS A 273 6.16 -6.68 -2.62
C CYS A 273 7.24 -6.25 -1.62
N ALA A 274 7.00 -6.53 -0.33
CA ALA A 274 7.92 -6.26 0.77
C ALA A 274 8.76 -7.47 1.20
N SER A 275 8.81 -8.55 0.40
CA SER A 275 9.60 -9.73 0.74
C SER A 275 11.09 -9.38 0.88
N ILE A 276 11.73 -9.95 1.91
CA ILE A 276 13.18 -9.83 2.09
C ILE A 276 13.84 -10.62 0.97
N GLU A 277 14.44 -9.90 0.02
CA GLU A 277 15.08 -10.49 -1.16
C GLU A 277 16.59 -10.25 -1.19
N ARG A 278 17.15 -9.54 -0.19
CA ARG A 278 18.59 -9.38 0.00
C ARG A 278 18.93 -9.31 1.48
N VAL A 279 19.82 -10.18 1.94
CA VAL A 279 20.28 -10.15 3.34
C VAL A 279 21.75 -9.80 3.40
N TYR A 280 22.07 -8.75 4.15
CA TYR A 280 23.43 -8.32 4.46
C TYR A 280 23.72 -8.69 5.92
N VAL A 281 24.69 -9.57 6.15
CA VAL A 281 25.04 -10.08 7.48
C VAL A 281 26.47 -9.70 7.82
N HIS A 282 26.69 -9.21 9.04
CA HIS A 282 28.03 -8.84 9.49
C HIS A 282 28.98 -10.05 9.45
N GLU A 283 30.18 -9.89 8.89
CA GLU A 283 31.11 -11.00 8.60
C GLU A 283 31.39 -11.90 9.81
N GLY A 284 31.50 -11.31 11.01
CA GLY A 284 31.78 -12.04 12.26
C GLY A 284 30.67 -12.96 12.79
N ILE A 285 29.47 -12.96 12.18
CA ILE A 285 28.35 -13.84 12.54
C ILE A 285 27.74 -14.56 11.33
N PHE A 286 28.38 -14.44 10.15
CA PHE A 286 27.78 -14.86 8.89
C PHE A 286 27.50 -16.37 8.83
N ASP A 287 28.50 -17.20 9.16
CA ASP A 287 28.37 -18.65 9.00
C ASP A 287 27.30 -19.22 9.95
N ASP A 288 27.28 -18.76 11.21
CA ASP A 288 26.27 -19.16 12.21
C ASP A 288 24.85 -18.74 11.81
N PHE A 289 24.69 -17.52 11.27
CA PHE A 289 23.40 -17.03 10.80
C PHE A 289 22.90 -17.83 9.59
N VAL A 290 23.77 -18.06 8.59
CA VAL A 290 23.45 -18.83 7.40
C VAL A 290 23.04 -20.25 7.76
N GLN A 291 23.76 -20.90 8.69
CA GLN A 291 23.40 -22.24 9.16
C GLN A 291 21.98 -22.27 9.73
N LYS A 292 21.63 -21.32 10.62
CA LYS A 292 20.28 -21.23 11.19
C LYS A 292 19.21 -21.01 10.13
N VAL A 293 19.45 -20.11 9.18
CA VAL A 293 18.52 -19.87 8.06
C VAL A 293 18.28 -21.15 7.25
N VAL A 294 19.34 -21.89 6.93
CA VAL A 294 19.24 -23.16 6.18
C VAL A 294 18.48 -24.22 6.97
N GLU A 295 18.75 -24.36 8.28
CA GLU A 295 18.06 -25.31 9.16
C GLU A 295 16.56 -25.03 9.23
N ILE A 296 16.17 -23.76 9.46
CA ILE A 296 14.76 -23.36 9.50
C ILE A 296 14.12 -23.60 8.13
N THR A 297 14.78 -23.19 7.03
CA THR A 297 14.24 -23.34 5.67
C THR A 297 13.98 -24.81 5.32
N LYS A 298 14.88 -25.72 5.69
CA LYS A 298 14.70 -27.17 5.47
C LYS A 298 13.58 -27.79 6.30
N SER A 299 13.18 -27.15 7.40
CA SER A 299 12.10 -27.61 8.26
C SER A 299 10.70 -27.19 7.80
N LEU A 300 10.60 -26.28 6.83
CA LEU A 300 9.32 -25.78 6.31
C LEU A 300 8.56 -26.89 5.58
N ARG A 301 7.27 -27.03 5.92
CA ARG A 301 6.34 -27.95 5.28
C ARG A 301 5.73 -27.27 4.05
N GLN A 302 6.27 -27.58 2.88
CA GLN A 302 5.58 -27.23 1.63
C GLN A 302 4.56 -28.30 1.30
N ASP A 303 3.31 -27.91 1.05
CA ASP A 303 2.23 -28.86 0.74
C ASP A 303 1.02 -28.17 0.07
N ASN A 304 0.05 -28.95 -0.41
CA ASN A 304 -1.25 -28.44 -0.83
C ASN A 304 -2.06 -28.00 0.41
N PRO A 305 -2.28 -26.69 0.61
CA PRO A 305 -2.93 -26.17 1.82
C PRO A 305 -4.42 -26.52 1.95
N LEU A 306 -5.06 -27.00 0.89
CA LEU A 306 -6.44 -27.51 0.96
C LEU A 306 -6.52 -28.95 1.48
N GLU A 307 -5.42 -29.69 1.42
CA GLU A 307 -5.31 -31.07 1.93
C GLU A 307 -4.59 -31.11 3.28
N ASN A 308 -3.58 -30.25 3.46
CA ASN A 308 -2.80 -30.10 4.67
C ASN A 308 -2.89 -28.65 5.19
N PRO A 309 -3.78 -28.35 6.15
CA PRO A 309 -3.94 -27.00 6.68
C PRO A 309 -2.72 -26.50 7.47
N ASP A 310 -1.81 -27.40 7.88
CA ASP A 310 -0.59 -27.08 8.61
C ASP A 310 0.61 -26.81 7.66
N ALA A 311 0.38 -26.66 6.35
CA ALA A 311 1.41 -26.26 5.40
C ALA A 311 1.98 -24.88 5.74
N ASP A 312 3.30 -24.75 5.75
CA ASP A 312 4.01 -23.48 5.95
C ASP A 312 4.17 -22.72 4.62
N ILE A 313 4.30 -23.43 3.50
CA ILE A 313 4.54 -22.86 2.17
C ILE A 313 3.55 -23.44 1.15
N GLY A 314 2.86 -22.56 0.42
CA GLY A 314 1.90 -22.92 -0.62
C GLY A 314 2.51 -22.97 -2.03
N ALA A 315 1.65 -22.88 -3.05
CA ALA A 315 2.07 -22.77 -4.44
C ALA A 315 2.35 -21.30 -4.83
N MET A 316 3.17 -21.11 -5.86
CA MET A 316 3.21 -19.85 -6.58
C MET A 316 1.95 -19.67 -7.43
N THR A 317 1.51 -18.44 -7.63
CA THR A 317 0.26 -18.12 -8.35
C THR A 317 0.47 -18.07 -9.87
N ASP A 318 1.58 -17.49 -10.32
CA ASP A 318 1.84 -17.23 -11.74
C ASP A 318 2.98 -18.09 -12.31
N LYS A 319 2.71 -18.74 -13.46
CA LYS A 319 3.67 -19.56 -14.19
C LYS A 319 4.84 -18.75 -14.75
N ASN A 320 4.62 -17.48 -15.10
CA ASN A 320 5.72 -16.66 -15.60
C ASN A 320 6.65 -16.22 -14.47
N GLN A 321 6.13 -15.99 -13.26
CA GLN A 321 6.96 -15.69 -12.10
C GLN A 321 7.90 -16.84 -11.74
N ILE A 322 7.46 -18.11 -11.85
CA ILE A 322 8.35 -19.27 -11.69
C ILE A 322 9.55 -19.21 -12.64
N LYS A 323 9.34 -18.80 -13.90
CA LYS A 323 10.43 -18.67 -14.88
C LYS A 323 11.42 -17.57 -14.49
N VAL A 324 10.95 -16.50 -13.83
CA VAL A 324 11.82 -15.44 -13.30
C VAL A 324 12.71 -15.99 -12.20
N VAL A 325 12.13 -16.75 -11.25
CA VAL A 325 12.89 -17.43 -10.18
C VAL A 325 13.96 -18.36 -10.77
N GLU A 326 13.58 -19.23 -11.72
CA GLU A 326 14.51 -20.13 -12.41
C GLU A 326 15.64 -19.38 -13.11
N ARG A 327 15.33 -18.29 -13.82
CA ARG A 327 16.32 -17.43 -14.48
C ARG A 327 17.30 -16.82 -13.49
N HIS A 328 16.82 -16.30 -12.35
CA HIS A 328 17.68 -15.69 -11.33
C HIS A 328 18.63 -16.73 -10.72
N ILE A 329 18.13 -17.93 -10.46
CA ILE A 329 18.91 -19.05 -9.92
C ILE A 329 19.99 -19.50 -10.91
N GLU A 330 19.64 -19.71 -12.18
CA GLU A 330 20.60 -20.18 -13.18
C GLU A 330 21.68 -19.13 -13.48
N ASP A 331 21.33 -17.84 -13.55
CA ASP A 331 22.33 -16.76 -13.69
C ASP A 331 23.28 -16.72 -12.48
N ALA A 332 22.72 -16.78 -11.25
CA ALA A 332 23.52 -16.75 -10.03
C ALA A 332 24.50 -17.95 -9.97
N LYS A 333 24.04 -19.16 -10.30
CA LYS A 333 24.90 -20.36 -10.38
C LYS A 333 26.01 -20.19 -11.43
N ALA A 334 25.69 -19.67 -12.61
CA ALA A 334 26.67 -19.43 -13.67
C ALA A 334 27.76 -18.43 -13.26
N LYS A 335 27.45 -17.52 -12.31
CA LYS A 335 28.38 -16.53 -11.76
C LYS A 335 29.03 -16.95 -10.42
N GLY A 336 28.84 -18.19 -9.99
CA GLY A 336 29.54 -18.76 -8.82
C GLY A 336 28.77 -18.71 -7.50
N ALA A 337 27.48 -18.35 -7.51
CA ALA A 337 26.63 -18.49 -6.33
C ALA A 337 26.48 -19.96 -5.93
N ILE A 338 26.36 -20.20 -4.62
CA ILE A 338 26.20 -21.55 -4.04
C ILE A 338 24.80 -21.66 -3.46
N ILE A 339 24.05 -22.65 -3.90
CA ILE A 339 22.72 -22.98 -3.35
C ILE A 339 22.91 -23.91 -2.16
N LEU A 340 22.39 -23.51 -1.00
CA LEU A 340 22.49 -24.27 0.25
C LEU A 340 21.26 -25.16 0.50
N THR A 341 20.11 -24.77 -0.04
CA THR A 341 18.87 -25.55 -0.05
C THR A 341 17.93 -25.03 -1.14
N GLY A 342 16.99 -25.87 -1.60
CA GLY A 342 16.03 -25.54 -2.65
C GLY A 342 16.65 -25.48 -4.05
N GLY A 343 16.27 -24.47 -4.83
CA GLY A 343 16.82 -24.15 -6.14
C GLY A 343 16.10 -24.80 -7.32
N LYS A 344 14.91 -25.36 -7.10
CA LYS A 344 14.16 -26.12 -8.10
C LYS A 344 12.67 -26.18 -7.79
N ARG A 345 11.87 -26.60 -8.77
CA ARG A 345 10.46 -26.94 -8.57
C ARG A 345 10.32 -28.14 -7.65
N SER A 346 9.32 -28.09 -6.79
CA SER A 346 8.98 -29.16 -5.86
C SER A 346 8.30 -30.32 -6.59
N LYS A 347 8.45 -31.52 -6.04
CA LYS A 347 7.79 -32.74 -6.56
C LYS A 347 6.29 -32.77 -6.31
N ILE A 348 5.78 -31.88 -5.45
CA ILE A 348 4.36 -31.78 -5.09
C ILE A 348 3.51 -31.33 -6.29
N GLY A 349 4.04 -30.42 -7.12
CA GLY A 349 3.36 -29.97 -8.32
C GLY A 349 4.10 -28.86 -9.06
N GLU A 350 3.70 -28.58 -10.30
CA GLU A 350 4.41 -27.65 -11.19
C GLU A 350 4.47 -26.21 -10.69
N MET A 351 3.49 -25.80 -9.87
CA MET A 351 3.40 -24.45 -9.31
C MET A 351 4.11 -24.31 -7.96
N PHE A 352 4.64 -25.40 -7.40
CA PHE A 352 5.34 -25.38 -6.12
C PHE A 352 6.84 -25.23 -6.38
N PHE A 353 7.47 -24.25 -5.76
CA PHE A 353 8.91 -24.00 -5.87
C PHE A 353 9.56 -24.09 -4.50
N GLU A 354 10.67 -24.83 -4.39
CA GLU A 354 11.34 -25.05 -3.10
C GLU A 354 11.95 -23.72 -2.59
N PRO A 355 11.71 -23.33 -1.31
CA PRO A 355 12.39 -22.20 -0.70
C PRO A 355 13.91 -22.29 -0.85
N THR A 356 14.50 -21.28 -1.48
CA THR A 356 15.88 -21.32 -1.96
C THR A 356 16.75 -20.35 -1.18
N VAL A 357 17.82 -20.86 -0.57
CA VAL A 357 18.83 -20.03 0.11
C VAL A 357 20.14 -20.14 -0.66
N MET A 358 20.76 -19.01 -0.96
CA MET A 358 22.05 -18.96 -1.65
C MET A 358 23.03 -17.96 -1.05
N ILE A 359 24.31 -18.26 -1.20
CA ILE A 359 25.44 -17.40 -0.82
C ILE A 359 26.36 -17.20 -2.03
N ASN A 360 27.43 -16.42 -1.87
CA ASN A 360 28.34 -16.03 -2.96
C ASN A 360 27.62 -15.30 -4.10
N VAL A 361 26.60 -14.54 -3.75
CA VAL A 361 25.90 -13.61 -4.66
C VAL A 361 26.55 -12.24 -4.52
N ASP A 362 26.66 -11.50 -5.62
CA ASP A 362 27.08 -10.10 -5.63
C ASP A 362 25.92 -9.18 -6.04
N ASP A 363 26.11 -7.86 -5.87
CA ASP A 363 25.06 -6.87 -6.09
C ASP A 363 24.74 -6.66 -7.59
N SER A 364 25.53 -7.23 -8.52
CA SER A 364 25.29 -7.15 -9.97
C SER A 364 24.43 -8.30 -10.52
N MET A 365 24.24 -9.36 -9.74
CA MET A 365 23.41 -10.50 -10.16
C MET A 365 21.91 -10.13 -10.14
N PRO A 366 21.08 -10.57 -11.10
CA PRO A 366 19.63 -10.36 -11.10
C PRO A 366 18.96 -10.80 -9.79
N ALA A 367 19.46 -11.87 -9.17
CA ALA A 367 19.03 -12.32 -7.86
C ALA A 367 19.16 -11.24 -6.76
N SER A 368 20.00 -10.22 -6.94
CA SER A 368 20.18 -9.08 -6.02
C SER A 368 19.58 -7.77 -6.56
N CYS A 369 19.52 -7.53 -7.86
CA CYS A 369 19.10 -6.21 -8.39
C CYS A 369 17.70 -6.20 -9.05
N GLU A 370 17.15 -7.35 -9.43
CA GLU A 370 15.80 -7.47 -10.01
C GLU A 370 14.84 -8.09 -8.98
N GLU A 371 13.61 -7.59 -8.89
CA GLU A 371 12.55 -8.20 -8.07
C GLU A 371 12.29 -9.64 -8.53
N THR A 372 12.41 -10.60 -7.61
CA THR A 372 12.25 -12.03 -7.89
C THR A 372 10.81 -12.47 -7.67
N PHE A 373 10.13 -11.89 -6.68
CA PHE A 373 8.74 -12.16 -6.33
C PHE A 373 8.42 -13.66 -6.24
N GLY A 374 9.31 -14.37 -5.55
CA GLY A 374 9.30 -15.82 -5.41
C GLY A 374 10.27 -16.25 -4.31
N PRO A 375 10.32 -17.54 -3.96
CA PRO A 375 10.92 -17.97 -2.69
C PRO A 375 12.44 -18.13 -2.83
N LEU A 376 13.15 -17.00 -2.97
CA LEU A 376 14.59 -16.91 -3.18
C LEU A 376 15.25 -15.92 -2.20
N LEU A 377 16.26 -16.39 -1.46
CA LEU A 377 16.94 -15.63 -0.42
C LEU A 377 18.48 -15.64 -0.62
N PRO A 378 19.05 -14.61 -1.26
CA PRO A 378 20.50 -14.40 -1.31
C PRO A 378 21.01 -13.74 -0.01
N ILE A 379 22.12 -14.26 0.51
CA ILE A 379 22.77 -13.79 1.74
C ILE A 379 24.23 -13.39 1.45
N MET A 380 24.58 -12.16 1.80
CA MET A 380 25.85 -11.50 1.53
C MET A 380 26.51 -11.02 2.81
N LYS A 381 27.85 -10.97 2.83
CA LYS A 381 28.65 -10.42 3.94
C LYS A 381 28.73 -8.89 3.84
N PHE A 382 28.84 -8.22 4.97
CA PHE A 382 29.36 -6.84 5.08
C PHE A 382 30.34 -6.72 6.25
N LYS A 383 31.17 -5.67 6.27
CA LYS A 383 32.14 -5.41 7.35
C LYS A 383 31.77 -4.22 8.22
N THR A 384 31.31 -3.12 7.62
CA THR A 384 30.94 -1.90 8.34
C THR A 384 29.47 -1.58 8.17
N GLU A 385 28.88 -0.88 9.15
CA GLU A 385 27.49 -0.42 9.06
C GLU A 385 27.28 0.51 7.85
N ASP A 386 28.26 1.36 7.55
CA ASP A 386 28.21 2.26 6.39
C ASP A 386 28.16 1.49 5.06
N GLU A 387 28.97 0.43 4.91
CA GLU A 387 28.93 -0.46 3.74
C GLU A 387 27.56 -1.13 3.61
N ALA A 388 26.99 -1.64 4.70
CA ALA A 388 25.68 -2.29 4.69
C ALA A 388 24.57 -1.33 4.24
N ILE A 389 24.59 -0.09 4.74
CA ILE A 389 23.63 0.94 4.36
C ILE A 389 23.79 1.34 2.89
N GLU A 390 25.02 1.57 2.43
CA GLU A 390 25.29 1.91 1.03
C GLU A 390 24.77 0.83 0.09
N ARG A 391 25.06 -0.44 0.38
CA ARG A 391 24.61 -1.58 -0.44
C ARG A 391 23.10 -1.80 -0.37
N ALA A 392 22.49 -1.65 0.81
CA ALA A 392 21.04 -1.71 0.96
C ALA A 392 20.34 -0.64 0.11
N ASN A 393 20.85 0.60 0.14
CA ASN A 393 20.34 1.74 -0.62
C ASN A 393 20.66 1.68 -2.12
N ASN A 394 21.68 0.91 -2.53
CA ASN A 394 22.02 0.67 -3.93
C ASN A 394 21.01 -0.28 -4.62
N SER A 395 19.78 0.19 -4.73
CA SER A 395 18.67 -0.42 -5.43
C SER A 395 17.80 0.70 -6.02
N CYS A 396 17.19 0.44 -7.17
CA CYS A 396 16.19 1.35 -7.71
C CYS A 396 14.87 1.30 -6.92
N TYR A 397 14.68 0.26 -6.10
CA TYR A 397 13.54 0.09 -5.20
C TYR A 397 13.78 0.71 -3.83
N GLY A 398 12.70 0.94 -3.10
CA GLY A 398 12.71 1.47 -1.73
C GLY A 398 11.34 1.31 -1.06
N LEU A 399 10.78 0.09 -1.06
CA LEU A 399 9.51 -0.19 -0.40
C LEU A 399 9.70 -0.35 1.10
N THR A 400 10.29 -1.47 1.54
CA THR A 400 10.66 -1.67 2.94
C THR A 400 12.12 -2.09 3.12
N ALA A 401 12.59 -2.03 4.37
CA ALA A 401 13.84 -2.62 4.80
C ALA A 401 13.75 -3.10 6.25
N CYS A 402 14.64 -4.01 6.64
CA CYS A 402 14.70 -4.56 7.99
C CYS A 402 16.09 -4.38 8.61
N VAL A 403 16.16 -4.10 9.90
CA VAL A 403 17.42 -4.03 10.67
C VAL A 403 17.32 -4.92 11.90
N TYR A 404 18.24 -5.87 12.07
CA TYR A 404 18.29 -6.78 13.20
C TYR A 404 19.49 -6.46 14.09
N THR A 405 19.23 -6.08 15.34
CA THR A 405 20.23 -5.69 16.33
C THR A 405 19.62 -5.68 17.74
N ARG A 406 20.41 -5.98 18.77
CA ARG A 406 19.97 -5.83 20.17
C ARG A 406 20.04 -4.39 20.64
N ASP A 407 20.88 -3.56 20.03
CA ASP A 407 20.96 -2.12 20.27
C ASP A 407 19.86 -1.36 19.51
N GLN A 408 18.81 -0.96 20.23
CA GLN A 408 17.68 -0.20 19.67
C GLN A 408 18.10 1.16 19.10
N GLU A 409 19.08 1.83 19.70
CA GLU A 409 19.57 3.12 19.20
C GLU A 409 20.37 2.96 17.92
N ARG A 410 21.18 1.89 17.81
CA ARG A 410 21.81 1.50 16.53
C ARG A 410 20.75 1.22 15.48
N GLY A 411 19.73 0.43 15.81
CA GLY A 411 18.64 0.11 14.91
C GLY A 411 17.99 1.37 14.32
N ARG A 412 17.66 2.35 15.18
CA ARG A 412 17.09 3.64 14.74
C ARG A 412 18.05 4.45 13.85
N ARG A 413 19.33 4.56 14.24
CA ARG A 413 20.33 5.27 13.42
C ARG A 413 20.53 4.67 12.04
N ILE A 414 20.50 3.34 11.92
CA ILE A 414 20.56 2.66 10.62
C ILE A 414 19.26 2.90 9.85
N ALA A 415 18.11 2.76 10.51
CA ALA A 415 16.80 2.91 9.90
C ALA A 415 16.59 4.30 9.28
N GLU A 416 17.00 5.37 9.95
CA GLU A 416 16.89 6.75 9.44
C GLU A 416 17.77 7.03 8.21
N ARG A 417 18.76 6.16 7.94
CA ARG A 417 19.68 6.27 6.79
C ARG A 417 19.28 5.38 5.62
N LEU A 418 18.34 4.46 5.82
CA LEU A 418 17.84 3.57 4.77
C LEU A 418 16.79 4.30 3.91
N GLU A 419 16.94 4.19 2.60
CA GLU A 419 16.06 4.82 1.61
C GLU A 419 14.90 3.88 1.27
N ALA A 420 14.04 3.63 2.25
CA ALA A 420 12.82 2.84 2.11
C ALA A 420 11.63 3.57 2.73
N GLY A 421 10.42 3.34 2.23
CA GLY A 421 9.21 3.96 2.77
C GLY A 421 8.83 3.45 4.16
N THR A 422 9.20 2.21 4.49
CA THR A 422 9.09 1.65 5.85
C THR A 422 10.36 0.92 6.25
N VAL A 423 10.86 1.15 7.47
CA VAL A 423 11.96 0.36 8.04
C VAL A 423 11.53 -0.29 9.35
N MET A 424 11.66 -1.61 9.43
CA MET A 424 11.32 -2.40 10.61
C MET A 424 12.60 -2.79 11.37
N ILE A 425 12.55 -2.75 12.70
CA ILE A 425 13.67 -3.13 13.57
C ILE A 425 13.30 -4.41 14.31
N ASN A 426 14.08 -5.46 14.11
CA ASN A 426 13.85 -6.82 14.64
C ASN A 426 12.49 -7.43 14.26
N ASP A 427 11.96 -7.05 13.10
CA ASP A 427 10.68 -7.52 12.57
C ASP A 427 10.67 -7.42 11.03
N ALA A 428 9.69 -8.03 10.38
CA ALA A 428 9.48 -8.00 8.94
C ALA A 428 7.97 -8.00 8.63
N LEU A 429 7.55 -7.52 7.45
CA LEU A 429 6.20 -7.59 6.86
C LEU A 429 4.98 -7.11 7.69
N MET A 430 5.10 -6.81 8.98
CA MET A 430 3.96 -6.60 9.89
C MET A 430 3.20 -5.30 9.63
N THR A 431 3.89 -4.24 9.19
CA THR A 431 3.34 -2.88 9.17
C THR A 431 2.21 -2.68 8.15
N HIS A 432 2.15 -3.46 7.07
CA HIS A 432 1.00 -3.40 6.15
C HIS A 432 -0.31 -3.80 6.87
N ALA A 433 -0.26 -4.65 7.89
CA ALA A 433 -1.45 -5.03 8.67
C ALA A 433 -1.87 -3.98 9.71
N PHE A 434 -1.13 -2.87 9.84
CA PHE A 434 -1.39 -1.78 10.79
C PHE A 434 -2.00 -0.57 10.05
N PRO A 435 -3.34 -0.44 10.01
CA PRO A 435 -4.02 0.63 9.27
C PRO A 435 -3.71 2.03 9.81
N GLU A 436 -3.21 2.15 11.03
CA GLU A 436 -2.75 3.41 11.63
C GLU A 436 -1.42 3.92 11.05
N THR A 437 -0.61 3.03 10.49
CA THR A 437 0.69 3.38 9.91
C THR A 437 0.57 3.65 8.41
N PRO A 438 1.36 4.58 7.84
CA PRO A 438 1.38 4.75 6.40
C PRO A 438 2.10 3.56 5.75
N TRP A 439 1.55 3.06 4.66
CA TRP A 439 2.24 2.14 3.78
C TRP A 439 2.55 2.87 2.47
N MET A 440 3.83 2.94 2.13
CA MET A 440 4.32 3.69 0.97
C MET A 440 5.70 3.20 0.54
N GLY A 441 6.03 3.42 -0.73
CA GLY A 441 7.39 3.25 -1.27
C GLY A 441 8.04 4.58 -1.63
N VAL A 442 9.37 4.57 -1.74
CA VAL A 442 10.18 5.63 -2.37
C VAL A 442 10.88 5.11 -3.62
N LYS A 443 11.58 5.99 -4.35
CA LYS A 443 12.26 5.66 -5.62
C LYS A 443 11.28 5.05 -6.63
N GLU A 444 11.56 3.86 -7.15
CA GLU A 444 10.72 3.17 -8.11
C GLU A 444 9.66 2.26 -7.48
N SER A 445 9.63 2.16 -6.14
CA SER A 445 8.64 1.37 -5.41
C SER A 445 7.29 2.07 -5.25
N GLY A 446 7.18 3.34 -5.63
CA GLY A 446 5.87 3.98 -5.65
C GLY A 446 5.86 5.49 -5.53
N ILE A 447 4.64 6.01 -5.58
CA ILE A 447 4.28 7.39 -5.24
C ILE A 447 2.95 7.38 -4.50
N GLY A 448 2.74 8.33 -3.59
CA GLY A 448 1.57 8.32 -2.73
C GLY A 448 1.76 7.43 -1.51
N ARG A 449 0.65 7.08 -0.89
CA ARG A 449 0.60 6.20 0.28
C ARG A 449 -0.80 5.64 0.42
N VAL A 450 -0.91 4.52 1.13
CA VAL A 450 -2.16 3.95 1.60
C VAL A 450 -2.14 3.85 3.12
N HIS A 451 -3.29 3.50 3.72
CA HIS A 451 -3.49 3.47 5.18
C HIS A 451 -3.27 4.85 5.84
N SER A 452 -3.18 4.89 7.17
CA SER A 452 -3.00 6.09 8.01
C SER A 452 -4.08 7.17 7.87
N ASP A 453 -3.98 8.20 8.71
CA ASP A 453 -4.79 9.41 8.61
C ASP A 453 -4.63 10.10 7.23
N ASP A 454 -3.43 10.05 6.65
CA ASP A 454 -3.12 10.78 5.42
C ASP A 454 -3.55 10.01 4.16
N GLY A 455 -3.47 8.68 4.13
CA GLY A 455 -4.01 7.90 3.00
C GLY A 455 -5.53 8.04 2.89
N LEU A 456 -6.28 8.09 4.01
CA LEU A 456 -7.72 8.37 3.95
C LEU A 456 -8.02 9.77 3.40
N ARG A 457 -7.20 10.77 3.77
CA ARG A 457 -7.32 12.14 3.24
C ARG A 457 -6.94 12.23 1.77
N ASP A 458 -5.98 11.41 1.31
CA ASP A 458 -5.56 11.37 -0.09
C ASP A 458 -6.69 10.88 -1.01
N LEU A 459 -7.69 10.14 -0.49
CA LEU A 459 -8.93 9.76 -1.17
C LEU A 459 -10.01 10.87 -1.17
N CYS A 460 -9.69 12.05 -0.62
CA CYS A 460 -10.53 13.22 -0.58
C CYS A 460 -9.89 14.39 -1.34
N GLN A 461 -10.70 15.32 -1.82
CA GLN A 461 -10.25 16.63 -2.24
C GLN A 461 -10.26 17.58 -1.04
N ALA A 462 -9.10 18.14 -0.72
CA ALA A 462 -8.97 19.20 0.27
C ALA A 462 -9.42 20.54 -0.31
N TYR A 463 -10.29 21.24 0.42
CA TYR A 463 -10.77 22.59 0.11
C TYR A 463 -10.42 23.54 1.23
N HIS A 464 -9.90 24.71 0.86
CA HIS A 464 -9.59 25.79 1.79
C HIS A 464 -10.74 26.79 1.86
N VAL A 465 -11.22 27.07 3.07
CA VAL A 465 -12.20 28.12 3.33
C VAL A 465 -11.54 29.19 4.19
N ASN A 466 -11.58 30.44 3.73
CA ASN A 466 -11.17 31.62 4.47
C ASN A 466 -12.30 32.64 4.49
N TYR A 467 -12.60 33.17 5.66
CA TYR A 467 -13.63 34.20 5.81
C TYR A 467 -13.30 35.14 6.96
N GLU A 468 -13.88 36.34 6.90
CA GLU A 468 -13.81 37.30 7.98
C GLU A 468 -14.82 36.91 9.07
N VAL A 469 -14.33 36.72 10.29
CA VAL A 469 -15.16 36.49 11.49
C VAL A 469 -15.65 37.81 12.04
N ILE A 470 -14.79 38.85 11.95
CA ILE A 470 -15.11 40.21 12.37
C ILE A 470 -14.98 41.10 11.13
N PRO A 471 -16.10 41.70 10.64
CA PRO A 471 -16.06 42.63 9.52
C PRO A 471 -15.28 43.87 9.94
N MET A 472 -14.08 44.04 9.39
CA MET A 472 -13.25 45.24 9.60
C MET A 472 -13.14 45.99 8.29
N LYS A 473 -13.11 47.33 8.31
CA LYS A 473 -12.72 48.11 7.13
C LYS A 473 -11.35 47.60 6.68
N ASN A 474 -11.33 46.97 5.52
CA ASN A 474 -10.17 46.23 5.07
C ASN A 474 -9.00 47.20 4.87
N MET A 475 -7.97 47.06 5.71
CA MET A 475 -6.83 47.98 5.72
C MET A 475 -5.98 47.87 4.45
N VAL A 476 -6.11 46.81 3.66
CA VAL A 476 -5.39 46.65 2.39
C VAL A 476 -6.20 47.12 1.18
N TRP A 477 -7.50 47.39 1.35
CA TRP A 477 -8.33 47.91 0.27
C TRP A 477 -8.18 49.43 0.12
N TYR A 478 -8.44 49.92 -1.09
CA TYR A 478 -8.37 51.34 -1.43
C TYR A 478 -9.24 52.23 -0.54
N PRO A 479 -8.89 53.52 -0.36
CA PRO A 479 -7.68 54.17 -0.88
C PRO A 479 -6.44 53.77 -0.07
N TYR A 480 -5.28 53.76 -0.73
CA TYR A 480 -4.01 53.49 -0.06
C TYR A 480 -3.54 54.70 0.75
N SER A 481 -2.93 54.46 1.91
CA SER A 481 -2.28 55.50 2.71
C SER A 481 -1.10 54.95 3.51
N MET A 482 -0.07 55.76 3.72
CA MET A 482 1.06 55.39 4.57
C MET A 482 0.65 55.16 6.03
N GLU A 483 -0.46 55.76 6.45
CA GLU A 483 -1.05 55.51 7.76
C GLU A 483 -1.53 54.05 7.91
N LYS A 484 -2.21 53.49 6.90
CA LYS A 484 -2.61 52.08 6.89
C LYS A 484 -1.40 51.15 6.97
N VAL A 485 -0.32 51.49 6.26
CA VAL A 485 0.96 50.75 6.30
C VAL A 485 1.57 50.78 7.70
N ASN A 486 1.66 51.96 8.33
CA ASN A 486 2.22 52.10 9.68
C ASN A 486 1.40 51.33 10.73
N ARG A 487 0.06 51.34 10.64
CA ARG A 487 -0.81 50.54 11.51
C ARG A 487 -0.58 49.04 11.31
N PHE A 488 -0.38 48.60 10.08
CA PHE A 488 -0.08 47.20 9.78
C PHE A 488 1.29 46.76 10.34
N PHE A 489 2.34 47.58 10.17
CA PHE A 489 3.66 47.30 10.76
C PHE A 489 3.61 47.22 12.28
N ALA A 490 2.88 48.12 12.95
CA ALA A 490 2.67 48.06 14.40
C ALA A 490 1.96 46.75 14.81
N MET A 491 0.95 46.31 14.05
CA MET A 491 0.27 45.04 14.32
C MET A 491 1.20 43.83 14.18
N VAL A 492 2.08 43.83 13.18
CA VAL A 492 3.09 42.78 12.98
C VAL A 492 4.13 42.80 14.10
N GLY A 493 4.62 43.97 14.51
CA GLY A 493 5.57 44.13 15.62
C GLY A 493 5.05 43.59 16.97
N LEU A 494 3.74 43.63 17.19
CA LEU A 494 3.14 43.01 18.38
C LEU A 494 3.18 41.47 18.36
N ILE A 495 3.16 40.88 17.18
CA ILE A 495 3.16 39.42 16.99
C ILE A 495 4.59 38.88 16.94
N ASP A 496 5.58 39.72 16.61
CA ASP A 496 6.98 39.32 16.62
C ASP A 496 7.44 38.91 18.04
N ARG A 497 7.97 37.69 18.12
CA ARG A 497 8.47 37.08 19.35
C ARG A 497 9.80 37.70 19.79
N ARG A 498 10.53 38.35 18.89
CA ARG A 498 11.81 39.02 19.18
C ARG A 498 11.64 40.45 19.68
N SER A 499 10.47 41.06 19.52
CA SER A 499 10.23 42.43 19.99
C SER A 499 10.19 42.49 21.52
N SER A 500 10.97 43.42 22.06
CA SER A 500 11.03 43.72 23.49
C SER A 500 9.69 44.26 23.99
N PHE A 501 9.46 44.19 25.31
CA PHE A 501 8.27 44.76 25.95
C PHE A 501 8.10 46.26 25.65
N ARG A 502 9.19 47.01 25.54
CA ARG A 502 9.18 48.44 25.18
C ARG A 502 8.77 48.67 23.74
N GLU A 503 9.21 47.83 22.80
CA GLU A 503 8.80 47.91 21.39
C GLU A 503 7.32 47.57 21.23
N LYS A 504 6.82 46.56 21.94
CA LYS A 504 5.40 46.22 21.96
C LYS A 504 4.54 47.35 22.54
N LEU A 505 4.99 48.01 23.61
CA LEU A 505 4.31 49.19 24.15
C LEU A 505 4.30 50.38 23.16
N ARG A 506 5.39 50.60 22.42
CA ARG A 506 5.46 51.61 21.36
C ARG A 506 4.48 51.28 20.23
N ASP A 507 4.39 50.03 19.82
CA ASP A 507 3.52 49.60 18.73
C ASP A 507 2.04 49.66 19.14
N ILE A 508 1.69 49.34 20.39
CA ILE A 508 0.35 49.61 20.97
C ILE A 508 0.03 51.10 20.92
N LYS A 509 0.97 51.97 21.31
CA LYS A 509 0.78 53.42 21.30
C LYS A 509 0.55 53.94 19.87
N ASN A 510 1.29 53.43 18.88
CA ASN A 510 1.13 53.78 17.47
C ASN A 510 -0.22 53.34 16.88
N LEU A 511 -0.74 52.17 17.30
CA LEU A 511 -2.08 51.70 16.94
C LEU A 511 -3.19 52.61 17.49
N ILE A 512 -3.02 53.13 18.71
CA ILE A 512 -3.99 54.01 19.37
C ILE A 512 -3.90 55.44 18.84
N SER A 513 -2.70 55.99 18.62
CA SER A 513 -2.51 57.40 18.19
C SER A 513 -2.95 57.66 16.75
N GLY A 514 -2.95 56.64 15.88
CA GLY A 514 -3.48 56.77 14.53
C GLY A 514 -5.00 56.93 14.46
N SER A 515 -5.76 56.65 15.54
CA SER A 515 -7.23 56.63 15.52
C SER A 515 -7.93 58.00 15.61
N ARG A 516 -7.18 59.12 15.66
CA ARG A 516 -7.73 60.50 15.76
C ARG A 516 -7.62 61.28 14.44
N GLY A 517 -8.04 60.67 13.33
CA GLY A 517 -8.12 61.31 12.01
C GLY A 517 -9.44 60.98 11.34
#